data_AF-A0A4C1VHJ2-F1
#
_entry.id   AF-A0A4C1VHJ2-F1
#
_cell.length_a   1.000
_cell.length_b   1.000
_cell.length_c   1.000
_cell.angle_alpha   90.00
_cell.angle_beta   90.00
_cell.angle_gamma   90.00
#
_symmetry.space_group_name_H-M   'P 1'
#
loop_
_entity.id
_entity.type
_entity.pdbx_description
1 polymer ?
#
loop_
_entity_poly.entity_id
_entity_poly.type
_entity_poly.pdbx_seq_one_letter_code
_entity_poly.pdbx_strand_id
1 'polypeptide(L)' 'MIFHASDLAVVQAYREYQVDNEALSIPKNKQLSLLHFRRRLAESLVLQNKISGKRGRPSGSSPTLQIVPRDQERHAQKLK' A
#
# COMPACT_ATOMS: atom_id res chain seq x y z
N MET A 1 7.62 -14.37 -13.21
CA MET A 1 7.21 -13.60 -14.40
C MET A 1 6.94 -12.13 -14.10
N ILE A 2 6.10 -11.79 -13.11
CA ILE A 2 5.69 -10.40 -12.83
C ILE A 2 6.87 -9.48 -12.47
N PHE A 3 7.75 -9.88 -11.55
CA PHE A 3 8.92 -9.07 -11.17
C PHE A 3 9.90 -8.82 -12.34
N HIS A 4 10.08 -9.84 -13.18
CA HIS A 4 10.93 -9.71 -14.37
C HIS A 4 10.31 -8.74 -15.40
N ALA A 5 9.00 -8.84 -15.63
CA ALA A 5 8.29 -7.92 -16.51
C ALA A 5 8.30 -6.48 -15.98
N SER A 6 8.17 -6.28 -14.66
CA SER A 6 8.28 -4.95 -14.06
C SER A 6 9.68 -4.37 -14.20
N ASP A 7 10.73 -5.17 -13.99
CA ASP A 7 12.11 -4.71 -14.17
C ASP A 7 12.37 -4.27 -15.61
N LEU A 8 11.89 -5.04 -16.60
CA LEU A 8 11.97 -4.67 -18.02
C LEU A 8 11.21 -3.37 -18.32
N ALA A 9 9.98 -3.24 -17.81
CA ALA A 9 9.17 -2.03 -18.01
C ALA A 9 9.84 -0.78 -17.41
N VAL A 10 10.46 -0.90 -16.24
CA VAL A 10 11.19 0.21 -15.59
C VAL A 10 12.41 0.64 -16.41
N VAL A 11 13.15 -0.32 -16.97
CA VAL A 11 14.32 0.00 -17.83
C VAL A 11 13.86 0.62 -19.15
N GLN A 12 12.76 0.13 -19.73
CA GLN A 12 12.17 0.68 -20.95
C GLN A 12 11.70 2.13 -20.73
N ALA A 13 10.97 2.40 -19.65
CA ALA A 13 10.56 3.76 -19.30
C ALA A 13 11.75 4.69 -19.05
N TYR A 14 12.86 4.18 -18.53
CA TYR A 14 14.08 4.97 -18.36
C TYR A 14 14.74 5.33 -19.71
N ARG A 15 14.72 4.43 -20.70
CA ARG A 15 15.17 4.73 -22.06
C ARG A 15 14.33 5.82 -22.69
N GLU A 16 13.02 5.73 -22.59
CA GLU A 16 12.08 6.75 -23.10
C GLU A 16 12.34 8.10 -22.43
N TYR A 17 12.52 8.12 -21.10
CA TYR A 17 12.94 9.33 -20.38
C TYR A 17 14.24 9.93 -20.93
N GLN A 18 15.23 9.12 -21.30
CA GLN A 18 16.48 9.61 -21.90
C GLN A 18 16.25 10.22 -23.28
N VAL A 19 15.45 9.58 -24.13
CA VAL A 19 15.08 10.08 -25.46
C VAL A 19 14.34 11.42 -25.34
N ASP A 20 13.39 11.52 -24.41
CA ASP A 20 12.63 12.75 -24.18
C ASP A 20 13.54 13.89 -23.68
N ASN A 21 14.49 13.58 -22.79
CA ASN A 21 15.46 14.59 -22.34
C ASN A 21 16.35 15.09 -23.48
N GLU A 22 16.72 14.23 -24.42
CA GLU A 22 17.48 14.60 -25.61
C GLU A 22 16.64 15.49 -26.53
N ALA A 23 15.39 15.08 -26.82
CA ALA A 23 14.45 15.85 -27.63
C ALA A 23 14.17 17.25 -27.04
N LEU A 24 14.11 17.36 -25.71
CA LEU A 24 13.87 18.62 -24.99
C LEU A 24 15.17 19.37 -24.63
N SER A 25 16.34 18.88 -25.06
CA SER A 25 17.65 19.48 -24.76
C SER A 25 17.89 19.74 -23.27
N ILE A 26 17.44 18.82 -22.40
CA ILE A 26 17.58 18.95 -20.95
C ILE A 26 19.05 18.78 -20.56
N PRO A 27 19.65 19.75 -19.84
CA PRO A 27 21.03 19.65 -19.36
C PRO A 27 21.27 18.40 -18.50
N LYS A 28 22.40 17.70 -18.70
CA LYS A 28 22.73 16.44 -18.01
C LYS A 28 22.72 16.54 -16.48
N ASN A 29 23.06 17.70 -15.92
CA ASN A 29 23.01 17.95 -14.48
C ASN A 29 21.59 17.97 -13.89
N LYS A 30 20.56 18.14 -14.74
CA LYS A 30 19.14 18.08 -14.36
C LYS A 30 18.50 16.72 -14.67
N GLN A 31 19.22 15.83 -15.36
CA GLN A 31 18.73 14.49 -15.67
C GLN A 31 18.93 13.55 -14.48
N LEU A 32 17.99 12.64 -14.28
CA LEU A 32 18.06 11.64 -13.22
C LEU A 32 18.91 10.45 -13.66
N SER A 33 19.80 10.00 -12.78
CA SER A 33 20.42 8.68 -12.94
C SER A 33 19.39 7.57 -12.73
N LEU A 34 19.65 6.37 -13.26
CA LEU A 34 18.71 5.24 -13.20
C LEU A 34 18.22 4.95 -11.76
N LEU A 35 19.11 5.03 -10.77
CA LEU A 35 18.75 4.83 -9.37
C LEU A 35 17.74 5.88 -8.87
N HIS A 36 17.98 7.16 -9.17
CA HIS A 36 17.09 8.25 -8.79
C HIS A 36 15.77 8.21 -9.55
N PHE A 37 15.80 7.83 -10.83
CA PHE A 37 14.61 7.60 -11.63
C PHE A 37 13.74 6.49 -11.01
N ARG A 38 14.33 5.34 -10.66
CA ARG A 38 13.61 4.24 -10.00
C ARG A 38 12.98 4.67 -8.69
N ARG A 39 13.72 5.43 -7.87
CA ARG A 39 13.18 6.00 -6.63
C ARG A 39 11.99 6.91 -6.91
N ARG A 40 12.11 7.83 -7.86
CA ARG A 40 11.04 8.79 -8.20
C ARG A 40 9.81 8.09 -8.76
N LEU A 41 10.01 7.06 -9.57
CA LEU A 41 8.96 6.21 -10.11
C LEU A 41 8.23 5.47 -8.99
N ALA A 42 8.96 4.86 -8.05
CA ALA A 42 8.38 4.20 -6.88
C ALA A 42 7.59 5.18 -5.99
N GLU A 43 8.14 6.37 -5.72
CA GLU A 43 7.43 7.44 -5.01
C GLU A 43 6.12 7.79 -5.71
N SER A 44 6.15 7.93 -7.03
CA SER A 44 4.96 8.30 -7.81
C SER A 44 3.91 7.18 -7.79
N LEU A 45 4.29 5.94 -8.07
CA LEU A 45 3.36 4.81 -8.12
C LEU A 45 2.81 4.41 -6.75
N VAL A 46 3.62 4.48 -5.68
CA VAL A 46 3.25 4.01 -4.34
C VAL A 46 2.59 5.12 -3.52
N LEU A 47 3.05 6.37 -3.63
CA LEU A 47 2.55 7.46 -2.78
C LEU A 47 1.41 8.25 -3.42
N GLN A 48 1.29 8.32 -4.75
CA GLN A 48 0.15 9.00 -5.39
C GLN A 48 -1.13 8.18 -5.29
N ASN A 49 -1.02 6.84 -5.22
CA ASN A 49 -2.14 5.93 -5.00
C ASN A 49 -2.51 5.73 -3.52
N LYS A 50 -2.18 6.69 -2.64
CA LYS A 50 -2.95 6.87 -1.41
C LYS A 50 -4.35 7.38 -1.77
N ILE A 51 -5.11 6.56 -2.48
CA ILE A 51 -6.55 6.60 -2.43
C ILE A 51 -6.86 6.50 -0.94
N SER A 52 -7.32 7.59 -0.37
CA SER A 52 -7.87 7.64 0.99
C SER A 52 -9.17 6.85 1.03
N GLY A 53 -9.13 5.59 0.60
CA GLY A 53 -10.16 4.61 0.84
C GLY A 53 -9.76 3.96 2.14
N LYS A 54 -10.54 4.18 3.20
CA LYS A 54 -10.51 3.31 4.38
C LYS A 54 -10.46 1.88 3.85
N ARG A 55 -9.31 1.22 3.96
CA ARG A 55 -9.18 -0.21 3.69
C ARG A 55 -9.94 -0.88 4.83
N GLY A 56 -11.26 -0.86 4.71
CA GLY A 56 -12.15 -1.57 5.58
C GLY A 56 -11.73 -3.01 5.50
N ARG A 57 -11.42 -3.59 6.66
CA ARG A 57 -11.46 -5.04 6.84
C ARG A 57 -12.80 -5.49 6.25
N PRO A 58 -12.86 -6.49 5.36
CA PRO A 58 -14.16 -7.05 5.00
C PRO A 58 -14.86 -7.39 6.31
N SER A 59 -15.99 -6.74 6.57
CA SER A 59 -16.87 -7.13 7.66
C SER A 59 -17.41 -8.50 7.28
N GLY A 60 -16.65 -9.54 7.61
CA GLY A 60 -17.24 -10.86 7.77
C GLY A 60 -18.34 -10.67 8.79
N SER A 61 -19.58 -10.86 8.36
CA SER A 61 -20.71 -11.02 9.25
C SER A 61 -20.45 -12.28 10.07
N SER A 62 -19.68 -12.17 11.14
CA SER A 62 -19.67 -13.16 12.20
C SER A 62 -21.01 -13.03 12.91
N PRO A 63 -21.85 -14.09 12.97
CA PRO A 63 -23.02 -14.04 13.81
C PRO A 63 -22.55 -13.75 15.23
N THR A 64 -23.11 -12.70 15.83
CA THR A 64 -22.93 -12.34 17.23
C THR A 64 -23.21 -13.56 18.10
N LEU A 65 -22.17 -14.24 18.56
CA LEU A 65 -22.30 -15.13 19.70
C LEU A 65 -22.46 -14.23 20.93
N GLN A 66 -23.71 -13.99 21.31
CA GLN A 66 -24.03 -13.43 22.62
C GLN A 66 -23.56 -14.42 23.68
N ILE A 67 -22.37 -14.20 24.21
CA ILE A 67 -21.94 -14.84 25.46
C ILE A 67 -22.71 -14.10 26.56
N VAL A 68 -23.88 -14.63 26.91
CA VAL A 68 -24.58 -14.30 28.14
C VAL A 68 -23.72 -14.82 29.30
N PRO A 69 -23.25 -13.98 30.23
CA PRO A 69 -22.66 -14.46 31.47
C PRO A 69 -23.79 -15.08 32.31
N ARG A 70 -23.85 -16.41 32.32
CA ARG A 70 -24.60 -17.17 33.33
C ARG A 70 -23.77 -17.12 34.61
N ASP A 71 -24.41 -16.67 35.68
CA ASP A 71 -24.09 -16.87 37.10
C ASP A 71 -24.04 -15.56 37.90
N GLN A 72 -25.19 -14.88 37.93
CA GLN A 72 -25.55 -13.98 39.03
C GLN A 72 -26.75 -14.57 39.77
N GLU A 73 -26.58 -15.77 40.31
CA GLU A 73 -27.43 -16.31 41.36
C GLU A 73 -26.52 -16.87 42.45
N ARG A 74 -26.25 -16.07 43.48
CA ARG A 74 -26.07 -16.50 44.88
C ARG A 74 -26.07 -15.27 45.79
N HIS A 75 -27.20 -14.56 45.79
CA HIS A 75 -27.59 -13.84 46.99
C HIS A 75 -28.20 -14.83 47.99
N ALA A 76 -27.88 -14.59 49.26
CA ALA A 76 -28.59 -15.10 50.44
C ALA A 76 -28.51 -16.62 50.69
N GLN A 77 -27.49 -17.03 51.44
CA GLN A 77 -27.67 -17.94 52.58
C GLN A 77 -26.38 -18.02 53.41
N LYS A 78 -26.25 -17.13 54.40
CA LYS A 78 -25.54 -17.46 55.63
C LYS A 78 -26.16 -16.69 56.79
N LEU A 79 -27.26 -17.26 57.30
CA LEU A 79 -27.78 -16.99 58.64
C LEU A 79 -27.84 -18.33 59.35
N LYS A 80 -26.87 -18.59 60.24
CA LYS A 80 -26.96 -19.45 61.42
C LYS A 80 -25.90 -19.00 62.39
#